data_AF-D3F791-F1
#
_entry.id   AF-D3F791-F1
#
_cell.length_a   1.000
_cell.length_b   1.000
_cell.length_c   1.000
_cell.angle_alpha   90.00
_cell.angle_beta   90.00
_cell.angle_gamma   90.00
#
_symmetry.space_group_name_H-M   'P 1'
#
loop_
_entity.id
_entity.type
_entity.pdbx_description
1 polymer ?
#
loop_
_entity_poly.entity_id
_entity_poly.type
_entity_poly.pdbx_seq_one_letter_code
_entity_poly.pdbx_strand_id
1 'polypeptide(L)'
;MPGRRSSSAVAALAAALVLFAVGSAGAAAPDGRYRGRLVADNVVDSGTIHFTVSRGGRRISGWRVTMNVVCASLPVRVELITQTMPSMTVGRDGRFRSVYTRPVRGVSDVRIAVSGRLTGARVTSGKIDYDVGFSTGTCTRRADWTAARLR
;
A
#
# COMPACT_ATOMS: atom_id res chain seq x y z
N MET A 1 60.52 -45.39 -41.48
CA MET A 1 59.44 -46.35 -41.19
C MET A 1 58.10 -45.62 -41.33
N PRO A 2 57.28 -45.91 -42.36
CA PRO A 2 55.98 -45.28 -42.54
C PRO A 2 54.86 -46.14 -41.91
N GLY A 3 54.08 -45.54 -41.00
CA GLY A 3 52.93 -46.18 -40.35
C GLY A 3 51.62 -45.90 -41.10
N ARG A 4 50.95 -46.96 -41.55
CA ARG A 4 49.59 -47.00 -42.11
C ARG A 4 48.51 -46.88 -41.01
N ARG A 5 47.37 -46.27 -41.38
CA ARG A 5 45.94 -46.68 -41.17
C ARG A 5 45.09 -45.40 -41.15
N SER A 6 44.32 -45.04 -42.18
CA SER A 6 43.03 -45.60 -42.64
C SER A 6 41.82 -45.21 -41.77
N SER A 7 40.94 -44.42 -42.40
CA SER A 7 39.46 -44.48 -42.39
C SER A 7 38.64 -43.80 -41.29
N SER A 8 37.97 -42.72 -41.72
CA SER A 8 36.51 -42.47 -41.74
C SER A 8 35.63 -42.88 -40.55
N ALA A 9 34.91 -41.92 -39.95
CA ALA A 9 33.46 -41.98 -39.69
C ALA A 9 32.96 -40.67 -39.03
N VAL A 10 32.06 -39.90 -39.67
CA VAL A 10 30.59 -39.88 -39.53
C VAL A 10 30.06 -38.91 -38.44
N ALA A 11 29.06 -38.15 -38.88
CA ALA A 11 28.31 -37.06 -38.24
C ALA A 11 27.52 -37.42 -36.96
N ALA A 12 27.16 -36.38 -36.19
CA ALA A 12 25.80 -36.06 -35.67
C ALA A 12 25.94 -35.02 -34.55
N LEU A 13 25.54 -33.75 -34.72
CA LEU A 13 24.17 -33.23 -34.56
C LEU A 13 23.56 -33.46 -33.15
N ALA A 14 23.50 -32.42 -32.32
CA ALA A 14 22.33 -32.09 -31.51
C ALA A 14 22.55 -30.75 -30.78
N ALA A 15 21.77 -29.76 -31.20
CA ALA A 15 21.59 -28.50 -30.51
C ALA A 15 20.97 -28.72 -29.12
N ALA A 16 21.61 -28.20 -28.08
CA ALA A 16 20.96 -27.98 -26.80
C ALA A 16 20.91 -26.47 -26.54
N LEU A 17 20.05 -25.78 -27.30
CA LEU A 17 19.58 -24.45 -26.95
C LEU A 17 18.68 -24.65 -25.71
N VAL A 18 19.27 -24.64 -24.53
CA VAL A 18 18.52 -24.54 -23.29
C VAL A 18 17.95 -23.13 -23.26
N LEU A 19 16.77 -22.99 -23.87
CA LEU A 19 15.87 -21.89 -23.64
C LEU A 19 15.58 -21.88 -22.14
N PHE A 20 16.29 -21.04 -21.41
CA PHE A 20 15.87 -20.53 -20.12
C PHE A 20 14.59 -19.72 -20.34
N ALA A 21 13.48 -20.42 -20.58
CA ALA A 21 12.16 -19.93 -20.28
C ALA A 21 12.06 -19.86 -18.75
N VAL A 22 12.77 -18.89 -18.16
CA VAL A 22 12.44 -18.39 -16.83
C VAL A 22 11.09 -17.75 -17.04
N GLY A 23 10.03 -18.55 -16.90
CA GLY A 23 8.68 -18.06 -16.78
C GLY A 23 8.73 -17.06 -15.62
N SER A 24 8.76 -15.78 -15.96
CA SER A 24 8.50 -14.72 -15.01
C SER A 24 7.11 -15.04 -14.49
N ALA A 25 7.06 -15.65 -13.30
CA ALA A 25 5.84 -15.77 -12.53
C ALA A 25 5.33 -14.34 -12.39
N GLY A 26 4.40 -13.97 -13.28
CA GLY A 26 4.03 -12.58 -13.51
C GLY A 26 3.59 -12.01 -12.18
N ALA A 27 4.37 -11.08 -11.64
CA ALA A 27 4.06 -10.46 -10.37
C ALA A 27 2.62 -9.94 -10.48
N ALA A 28 1.71 -10.53 -9.71
CA ALA A 28 0.28 -10.28 -9.86
C ALA A 28 0.04 -8.78 -9.87
N ALA A 29 -0.54 -8.25 -10.95
CA ALA A 29 -0.64 -6.80 -11.19
C ALA A 29 -1.15 -6.07 -9.94
N PRO A 30 -0.60 -4.90 -9.59
CA PRO A 30 -0.90 -4.20 -8.34
C PRO A 30 -2.35 -3.75 -8.18
N ASP A 31 -3.10 -3.74 -9.28
CA ASP A 31 -4.48 -3.31 -9.35
C ASP A 31 -5.42 -4.22 -8.54
N GLY A 32 -6.41 -3.63 -7.88
CA GLY A 32 -7.39 -4.38 -7.10
C GLY A 32 -7.84 -3.65 -5.85
N ARG A 33 -8.71 -4.30 -5.09
CA ARG A 33 -9.22 -3.80 -3.82
C ARG A 33 -8.29 -4.22 -2.69
N TYR A 34 -8.11 -3.32 -1.74
CA TYR A 34 -7.27 -3.52 -0.57
C TYR A 34 -8.08 -3.24 0.69
N ARG A 35 -7.81 -4.03 1.73
CA ARG A 35 -8.31 -3.81 3.08
C ARG A 35 -7.14 -3.75 4.03
N GLY A 36 -7.18 -2.80 4.94
CA GLY A 36 -6.15 -2.57 5.91
C GLY A 36 -6.66 -2.30 7.30
N ARG A 37 -5.71 -2.18 8.21
CA ARG A 37 -5.93 -1.83 9.61
C ARG A 37 -4.99 -0.71 9.99
N LEU A 38 -5.55 0.30 10.63
CA LEU A 38 -4.80 1.31 11.36
C LEU A 38 -4.47 0.75 12.75
N VAL A 39 -3.19 0.82 13.13
CA VAL A 39 -2.68 0.39 14.43
C VAL A 39 -2.13 1.63 15.12
N ALA A 40 -2.87 2.11 16.11
CA ALA A 40 -2.47 3.21 16.98
C ALA A 40 -2.05 2.66 18.36
N ASP A 41 -1.23 3.43 19.08
CA ASP A 41 -0.77 3.06 20.44
C ASP A 41 -1.95 2.88 21.40
N ASN A 42 -2.99 3.71 21.23
CA ASN A 42 -4.29 3.48 21.86
C ASN A 42 -5.13 2.58 20.95
N VAL A 43 -5.50 1.38 21.44
CA VAL A 43 -6.32 0.42 20.68
C VAL A 43 -7.66 1.01 20.27
N VAL A 44 -8.21 1.94 21.04
CA VAL A 44 -9.47 2.62 20.71
C VAL A 44 -9.34 3.46 19.44
N ASP A 45 -8.15 4.04 19.20
CA ASP A 45 -7.83 4.84 18.01
C ASP A 45 -7.51 3.98 16.77
N SER A 46 -7.49 2.65 16.92
CA SER A 46 -7.31 1.74 15.79
C SER A 46 -8.55 1.73 14.89
N GLY A 47 -8.35 1.41 13.62
CA GLY A 47 -9.39 1.57 12.61
C GLY A 47 -9.26 0.63 11.43
N THR A 48 -10.25 0.65 10.55
CA THR A 48 -10.24 -0.11 9.29
C THR A 48 -9.98 0.83 8.12
N ILE A 49 -9.28 0.32 7.12
CA ILE A 49 -8.94 1.04 5.90
C ILE A 49 -9.40 0.25 4.69
N HIS A 50 -9.94 0.92 3.69
CA HIS A 50 -10.30 0.34 2.41
C HIS A 50 -9.84 1.25 1.28
N PHE A 51 -9.30 0.69 0.20
CA PHE A 51 -8.95 1.47 -0.99
C PHE A 51 -8.88 0.58 -2.24
N THR A 52 -8.80 1.21 -3.40
CA THR A 52 -8.56 0.53 -4.68
C THR A 52 -7.26 1.05 -5.28
N VAL A 53 -6.44 0.14 -5.78
CA VAL A 53 -5.29 0.44 -6.63
C VAL A 53 -5.71 0.18 -8.08
N SER A 54 -5.35 1.08 -8.99
CA SER A 54 -5.74 1.00 -10.40
C SER A 54 -4.66 1.60 -11.31
N ARG A 55 -4.85 1.42 -12.61
CA ARG A 55 -3.97 1.94 -13.68
C ARG A 55 -2.56 1.37 -13.62
N GLY A 56 -2.45 0.06 -13.35
CA GLY A 56 -1.18 -0.62 -13.18
C GLY A 56 -0.40 -0.11 -11.98
N GLY A 57 -1.08 0.18 -10.86
CA GLY A 57 -0.43 0.65 -9.63
C GLY A 57 -0.22 2.14 -9.55
N ARG A 58 -0.67 2.92 -10.54
CA ARG A 58 -0.40 4.37 -10.63
C ARG A 58 -1.41 5.25 -9.91
N ARG A 59 -2.55 4.70 -9.49
CA ARG A 59 -3.62 5.47 -8.85
C ARG A 59 -4.22 4.71 -7.67
N ILE A 60 -4.32 5.39 -6.53
CA ILE A 60 -5.09 4.94 -5.37
C ILE A 60 -6.36 5.77 -5.29
N SER A 61 -7.51 5.11 -5.19
CA SER A 61 -8.82 5.75 -5.11
C SER A 61 -9.68 5.12 -4.02
N GLY A 62 -10.71 5.87 -3.60
CA GLY A 62 -11.65 5.40 -2.58
C GLY A 62 -10.98 5.05 -1.25
N TRP A 63 -9.84 5.67 -0.95
CA TRP A 63 -9.16 5.45 0.32
C TRP A 63 -10.04 5.98 1.44
N ARG A 64 -10.55 5.06 2.26
CA ARG A 64 -11.47 5.34 3.36
C ARG A 64 -10.90 4.78 4.64
N VAL A 65 -10.87 5.60 5.69
CA VAL A 65 -10.58 5.18 7.06
C VAL A 65 -11.81 5.34 7.93
N THR A 66 -12.03 4.37 8.81
CA THR A 66 -12.98 4.48 9.92
C THR A 66 -12.23 4.15 11.21
N MET A 67 -12.14 5.12 12.12
CA MET A 67 -11.41 5.02 13.38
C MET A 67 -12.14 5.82 14.47
N ASN A 68 -12.00 5.41 15.73
CA ASN A 68 -12.35 6.34 16.80
C ASN A 68 -11.17 7.27 17.02
N VAL A 69 -11.45 8.47 17.54
CA VAL A 69 -10.43 9.40 18.01
C VAL A 69 -10.73 9.75 19.45
N VAL A 70 -9.82 9.33 20.34
CA VAL A 70 -9.89 9.62 21.77
C VAL A 70 -8.98 10.80 22.10
N CYS A 71 -9.62 11.85 22.57
CA CYS A 71 -8.96 13.06 23.06
C CYS A 71 -9.00 13.10 24.57
N ALA A 72 -7.82 13.03 25.18
CA ALA A 72 -7.63 13.23 26.61
C ALA A 72 -7.74 14.72 26.96
N SER A 73 -8.96 15.25 26.87
CA SER A 73 -9.36 16.54 27.45
C SER A 73 -10.32 16.30 28.63
N LEU A 74 -10.66 17.34 29.38
CA LEU A 74 -11.70 17.26 30.42
C LEU A 74 -12.95 18.01 29.94
N PRO A 75 -14.10 17.33 29.74
CA PRO A 75 -14.28 15.87 29.77
C PRO A 75 -13.63 15.17 28.57
N VAL A 76 -13.30 13.88 28.71
CA VAL A 76 -12.73 13.05 27.62
C VAL A 76 -13.70 13.02 26.45
N ARG A 77 -13.18 13.24 25.23
CA ARG A 77 -13.96 13.21 23.99
C ARG A 77 -13.60 11.96 23.19
N VAL A 78 -14.61 11.26 22.70
CA VAL A 78 -14.45 10.12 21.80
C VAL A 78 -15.37 10.33 20.62
N GLU A 79 -14.82 10.38 19.41
CA GLU A 79 -15.59 10.58 18.18
C GLU A 79 -15.26 9.48 17.17
N LEU A 80 -16.30 8.95 16.51
CA LEU A 80 -16.12 8.04 15.39
C LEU A 80 -15.94 8.84 14.10
N ILE A 81 -14.75 8.78 13.52
CA ILE A 81 -14.44 9.47 12.27
C ILE A 81 -14.44 8.45 11.13
N THR A 82 -15.26 8.70 10.11
CA THR A 82 -15.19 8.02 8.81
C THR A 82 -14.86 9.03 7.73
N GLN A 83 -13.67 8.92 7.15
CA GLN A 83 -13.20 9.85 6.13
C GLN A 83 -12.75 9.15 4.87
N THR A 84 -13.19 9.67 3.72
CA THR A 84 -12.69 9.26 2.40
C THR A 84 -11.73 10.33 1.86
N MET A 85 -10.52 9.93 1.53
CA MET A 85 -9.46 10.80 1.01
C MET A 85 -9.65 11.05 -0.49
N PRO A 86 -9.15 12.19 -1.02
CA PRO A 86 -9.00 12.37 -2.46
C PRO A 86 -8.16 11.25 -3.09
N SER A 87 -8.39 11.01 -4.37
CA SER A 87 -7.56 10.05 -5.11
C SER A 87 -6.09 10.49 -5.13
N MET A 88 -5.18 9.53 -5.00
CA MET A 88 -3.74 9.74 -4.96
C MET A 88 -3.10 9.19 -6.22
N THR A 89 -2.09 9.90 -6.71
CA THR A 89 -1.17 9.39 -7.74
C THR A 89 0.01 8.73 -7.06
N VAL A 90 0.41 7.56 -7.56
CA VAL A 90 1.63 6.88 -7.12
C VAL A 90 2.79 7.38 -7.97
N GLY A 91 3.81 7.91 -7.31
CA GLY A 91 5.04 8.39 -7.93
C GLY A 91 5.85 7.27 -8.57
N ARG A 92 6.83 7.64 -9.38
CA ARG A 92 7.73 6.68 -10.05
C ARG A 92 8.54 5.83 -9.06
N ASP A 93 8.79 6.36 -7.87
CA ASP A 93 9.46 5.67 -6.77
C ASP A 93 8.52 4.77 -5.94
N GLY A 94 7.26 4.67 -6.34
CA GLY A 94 6.20 3.90 -5.69
C GLY A 94 5.54 4.63 -4.52
N ARG A 95 5.96 5.86 -4.16
CA ARG A 95 5.37 6.58 -3.02
C ARG A 95 4.06 7.24 -3.38
N PHE A 96 3.19 7.39 -2.40
CA PHE A 96 1.98 8.19 -2.52
C PHE A 96 1.69 8.93 -1.21
N ARG A 97 1.00 10.06 -1.32
CA ARG A 97 0.57 10.87 -0.19
C ARG A 97 -0.69 11.64 -0.54
N SER A 98 -1.55 11.87 0.45
CA SER A 98 -2.64 12.84 0.39
C SER A 98 -2.85 13.48 1.75
N VAL A 99 -3.45 14.67 1.73
CA VAL A 99 -3.91 15.37 2.92
C VAL A 99 -5.37 15.75 2.69
N TYR A 100 -6.20 15.45 3.68
CA TYR A 100 -7.56 15.93 3.79
C TYR A 100 -7.63 16.95 4.92
N THR A 101 -8.21 18.11 4.64
CA THR A 101 -8.41 19.16 5.64
C THR A 101 -9.81 19.73 5.45
N ARG A 102 -10.78 19.29 6.25
CA ARG A 102 -12.12 19.89 6.33
C ARG A 102 -12.75 19.58 7.69
N PRO A 103 -13.70 20.40 8.15
CA PRO A 103 -14.51 20.07 9.31
C PRO A 103 -15.30 18.78 9.10
N VAL A 104 -15.44 17.99 10.15
CA VAL A 104 -16.33 16.83 10.21
C VAL A 104 -17.37 17.13 11.30
N ARG A 105 -18.60 16.63 11.16
CA ARG A 105 -19.66 16.87 12.14
C ARG A 105 -19.19 16.44 13.53
N GLY A 106 -19.29 17.33 14.53
CA GLY A 106 -18.89 17.05 15.92
C GLY A 106 -17.48 17.53 16.29
N VAL A 107 -16.68 17.95 15.31
CA VAL A 107 -15.29 18.42 15.50
C VAL A 107 -15.07 19.73 14.74
N SER A 108 -14.26 20.65 15.29
CA SER A 108 -14.04 21.97 14.70
C SER A 108 -13.23 21.91 13.42
N ASP A 109 -12.26 20.99 13.38
CA ASP A 109 -11.31 20.81 12.31
C ASP A 109 -10.77 19.39 12.32
N VAL A 110 -10.61 18.83 11.11
CA VAL A 110 -9.96 17.54 10.92
C VAL A 110 -8.93 17.70 9.83
N ARG A 111 -7.70 17.32 10.15
CA ARG A 111 -6.63 17.10 9.20
C ARG A 111 -6.24 15.63 9.26
N ILE A 112 -6.27 14.95 8.12
CA ILE A 112 -5.78 13.58 7.99
C ILE A 112 -4.77 13.56 6.85
N ALA A 113 -3.53 13.20 7.14
CA ALA A 113 -2.49 12.97 6.16
C ALA A 113 -2.21 11.47 6.06
N VAL A 114 -2.28 10.94 4.84
CA VAL A 114 -2.00 9.54 4.56
C VAL A 114 -0.78 9.46 3.66
N SER A 115 0.11 8.52 3.95
CA SER A 115 1.23 8.19 3.07
C SER A 115 1.48 6.69 3.05
N GLY A 116 2.12 6.21 1.99
CA GLY A 116 2.54 4.82 1.87
C GLY A 116 3.40 4.59 0.64
N ARG A 117 3.71 3.32 0.37
CA ARG A 117 4.51 2.91 -0.78
C ARG A 117 3.96 1.65 -1.42
N LEU A 118 3.93 1.64 -2.75
CA LEU A 118 3.81 0.45 -3.57
C LEU A 118 5.19 -0.20 -3.68
N THR A 119 5.35 -1.41 -3.14
CA THR A 119 6.59 -2.18 -3.22
C THR A 119 6.35 -3.43 -4.06
N GLY A 120 7.12 -3.56 -5.15
CA GLY A 120 6.85 -4.58 -6.16
C GLY A 120 5.43 -4.40 -6.72
N ALA A 121 4.55 -5.37 -6.47
CA ALA A 121 3.19 -5.35 -6.98
C ALA A 121 2.12 -5.17 -5.89
N ARG A 122 2.47 -4.67 -4.68
CA ARG A 122 1.51 -4.55 -3.57
C ARG A 122 1.72 -3.31 -2.73
N VAL A 123 0.62 -2.76 -2.21
CA VAL A 123 0.63 -1.78 -1.12
C VAL A 123 0.42 -2.53 0.18
N THR A 124 1.42 -2.54 1.07
CA THR A 124 1.41 -3.35 2.30
C THR A 124 1.33 -2.52 3.58
N SER A 125 1.86 -1.29 3.58
CA SER A 125 1.85 -0.43 4.76
C SER A 125 2.07 1.04 4.43
N GLY A 126 1.89 1.86 5.46
CA GLY A 126 2.20 3.29 5.42
C GLY A 126 1.96 3.97 6.77
N LYS A 127 1.87 5.29 6.73
CA LYS A 127 1.61 6.14 7.90
C LYS A 127 0.33 6.92 7.73
N ILE A 128 -0.38 7.13 8.83
CA ILE A 128 -1.39 8.17 8.96
C ILE A 128 -0.94 9.14 10.04
N ASP A 129 -1.09 10.42 9.77
CA ASP A 129 -0.96 11.49 10.75
C ASP A 129 -2.31 12.21 10.79
N TYR A 130 -2.85 12.48 11.97
CA TYR A 130 -4.12 13.18 12.08
C TYR A 130 -4.13 14.20 13.22
N ASP A 131 -4.79 15.32 12.94
CA ASP A 131 -5.14 16.37 13.89
C ASP A 131 -6.66 16.47 13.92
N VAL A 132 -7.24 16.33 15.11
CA VAL A 132 -8.68 16.49 15.32
C VAL A 132 -8.88 17.53 16.40
N GLY A 133 -9.45 18.68 16.01
CA GLY A 133 -9.76 19.74 16.94
C GLY A 133 -11.18 19.66 17.47
N PHE A 134 -11.28 20.07 18.72
CA PHE A 134 -12.49 20.21 19.53
C PHE A 134 -12.50 21.63 20.08
N SER A 135 -13.66 22.07 20.59
CA SER A 135 -13.77 23.38 21.25
C SER A 135 -12.81 23.55 22.44
N THR A 136 -12.30 22.45 23.01
CA THR A 136 -11.40 22.42 24.17
C THR A 136 -9.93 22.16 23.83
N GLY A 137 -9.58 21.95 22.55
CA GLY A 137 -8.19 21.70 22.13
C GLY A 137 -8.09 20.75 20.93
N THR A 138 -6.85 20.41 20.55
CA THR A 138 -6.55 19.56 19.38
C THR A 138 -5.79 18.30 19.78
N CYS A 139 -6.15 17.18 19.18
CA CYS A 139 -5.44 15.92 19.34
C CYS A 139 -4.64 15.60 18.08
N THR A 140 -3.33 15.57 18.25
CA THR A 140 -2.39 15.16 17.22
C THR A 140 -1.91 13.74 17.49
N ARG A 141 -1.98 12.89 16.46
CA ARG A 141 -1.58 11.49 16.53
C ARG A 141 -0.92 11.06 15.24
N ARG A 142 -0.08 10.03 15.39
CA ARG A 142 0.60 9.35 14.30
C ARG A 142 0.46 7.86 14.52
N ALA A 143 0.14 7.13 13.46
CA ALA A 143 -0.07 5.71 13.55
C ALA A 143 0.36 5.00 12.27
N ASP A 144 0.75 3.73 12.43
CA ASP A 144 1.06 2.84 11.33
C ASP A 144 -0.22 2.21 10.79
N TRP A 145 -0.25 1.95 9.50
CA TRP A 145 -1.28 1.11 8.93
C TRP A 145 -0.68 0.03 8.06
N THR A 146 -1.39 -1.10 8.01
CA THR A 146 -1.06 -2.24 7.14
C THR A 146 -2.24 -2.55 6.23
N ALA A 147 -1.99 -3.15 5.07
CA ALA A 147 -3.02 -3.56 4.14
C ALA A 147 -2.68 -4.87 3.42
N ALA A 148 -3.73 -5.59 3.06
CA ALA A 148 -3.68 -6.76 2.21
C ALA A 148 -4.63 -6.56 1.01
N ARG A 149 -4.23 -7.09 -0.14
CA ARG A 149 -5.09 -7.17 -1.32
C ARG A 149 -6.20 -8.19 -1.06
N LEU A 150 -7.43 -7.81 -1.36
CA LEU A 150 -8.58 -8.71 -1.34
C LEU A 150 -8.52 -9.61 -2.58
N ARG A 151 -8.85 -10.89 -2.39
CA ARG A 151 -8.96 -11.86 -3.49
C ARG A 151 -10.18 -11.56 -4.35
#